data_AF-A0AA51FBA8-F1
#
_entry.id   AF-A0AA51FBA8-F1
#
_cell.length_a   1.000
_cell.length_b   1.000
_cell.length_c   1.000
_cell.angle_alpha   90.00
_cell.angle_beta   90.00
_cell.angle_gamma   90.00
#
_symmetry.space_group_name_H-M   'P 1'
#
loop_
_entity.id
_entity.type
_entity.pdbx_description
1 polymer ?
#
loop_
_entity_poly.entity_id
_entity_poly.type
_entity_poly.pdbx_seq_one_letter_code
_entity_poly.pdbx_strand_id
1 'polypeptide(L)'
;MVKKKRQNDPSENGDESTESCDESVKSACPHVAKTVDLTRLKKGLKTGGFEKECNECKKNAKTEELDPNYEEDLSLWMCLRCGTQLCGRTRNMHALNHFNTPHSDSHALTANTTTWEIYCYNCDNVVNSSSSKKLHECVEYLKK
;
A
#
# COMPACT_ATOMS: atom_id res chain seq x y z
N MET A 1 53.40 -19.05 43.58
CA MET A 1 53.55 -18.70 45.01
C MET A 1 53.38 -17.19 45.18
N VAL A 2 52.72 -16.73 46.26
CA VAL A 2 52.71 -15.32 46.78
C VAL A 2 52.09 -14.25 45.83
N LYS A 3 50.80 -13.88 45.97
CA LYS A 3 50.22 -12.80 46.83
C LYS A 3 50.64 -11.37 46.38
N LYS A 4 49.72 -10.42 46.10
CA LYS A 4 48.81 -9.71 47.05
C LYS A 4 47.78 -8.85 46.25
N LYS A 5 46.50 -8.74 46.65
CA LYS A 5 45.82 -7.56 47.31
C LYS A 5 45.83 -6.24 46.47
N ARG A 6 44.77 -5.41 46.39
CA ARG A 6 43.65 -5.16 47.36
C ARG A 6 42.50 -4.29 46.76
N GLN A 7 41.25 -4.59 47.14
CA GLN A 7 40.12 -3.70 47.56
C GLN A 7 39.67 -2.44 46.78
N ASN A 8 38.33 -2.38 46.55
CA ASN A 8 37.41 -1.23 46.74
C ASN A 8 37.51 -0.04 45.73
N ASP A 9 36.48 0.77 45.43
CA ASP A 9 35.05 0.86 45.85
C ASP A 9 34.17 1.54 44.72
N PRO A 10 32.84 1.79 44.85
CA PRO A 10 31.93 1.99 43.70
C PRO A 10 31.75 3.47 43.25
N SER A 11 31.13 3.66 42.08
CA SER A 11 30.44 4.92 41.74
C SER A 11 29.15 4.62 40.99
N GLU A 12 28.07 5.24 41.45
CA GLU A 12 26.80 5.38 40.75
C GLU A 12 26.89 6.50 39.69
N ASN A 13 25.74 6.88 39.12
CA ASN A 13 25.50 7.81 38.00
C ASN A 13 25.65 7.15 36.61
N GLY A 14 24.69 7.29 35.69
CA GLY A 14 23.38 7.93 35.82
C GLY A 14 22.42 7.45 34.74
N ASP A 15 21.15 7.82 34.85
CA ASP A 15 20.19 7.61 33.78
C ASP A 15 20.45 8.58 32.63
N GLU A 16 20.70 8.06 31.44
CA GLU A 16 20.33 8.76 30.22
C GLU A 16 19.32 7.90 29.47
N SER A 17 18.05 8.30 29.55
CA SER A 17 17.00 7.73 28.72
C SER A 17 17.24 8.20 27.29
N THR A 18 17.95 7.41 26.48
CA THR A 18 18.10 7.73 25.06
C THR A 18 16.75 7.59 24.37
N GLU A 19 16.06 8.73 24.26
CA GLU A 19 14.88 8.94 23.42
C GLU A 19 15.25 8.74 21.94
N SER A 20 15.28 7.48 21.50
CA SER A 20 15.44 7.13 20.10
C SER A 20 14.16 7.48 19.35
N CYS A 21 14.10 8.72 18.88
CA CYS A 21 13.16 9.17 17.87
C CYS A 21 13.41 8.40 16.55
N ASP A 22 12.78 7.24 16.39
CA ASP A 22 12.68 6.54 15.11
C ASP A 22 11.79 7.35 14.17
N GLU A 23 12.36 8.44 13.65
CA GLU A 23 11.88 9.18 12.49
C GLU A 23 11.95 8.24 11.29
N SER A 24 10.93 7.38 11.19
CA SER A 24 10.90 6.24 10.28
C SER A 24 11.02 6.72 8.83
N VAL A 25 12.26 6.72 8.33
CA VAL A 25 12.61 6.84 6.92
C VAL A 25 12.04 5.62 6.20
N LYS A 26 10.74 5.69 5.86
CA LYS A 26 9.97 4.59 5.27
C LYS A 26 10.66 4.09 4.00
N SER A 27 11.46 3.05 4.18
CA SER A 27 12.24 2.42 3.13
C SER A 27 11.34 2.02 1.97
N ALA A 28 11.84 2.17 0.74
CA ALA A 28 11.09 1.86 -0.48
C ALA A 28 10.41 0.49 -0.38
N CYS A 29 9.10 0.43 -0.69
CA CYS A 29 8.34 -0.81 -0.56
C CYS A 29 8.95 -1.91 -1.45
N PRO A 30 9.40 -3.05 -0.88
CA PRO A 30 10.15 -4.07 -1.63
C PRO A 30 9.32 -4.77 -2.71
N HIS A 31 7.99 -4.66 -2.63
CA HIS A 31 7.06 -5.28 -3.56
C HIS A 31 6.95 -4.54 -4.91
N VAL A 32 7.28 -3.23 -4.96
CA VAL A 32 7.14 -2.37 -6.16
C VAL A 32 7.79 -2.97 -7.41
N ALA A 33 8.97 -3.58 -7.26
CA ALA A 33 9.69 -4.18 -8.38
C ALA A 33 8.89 -5.31 -9.06
N LYS A 34 8.17 -6.13 -8.29
CA LYS A 34 7.40 -7.29 -8.76
C LYS A 34 5.96 -6.92 -9.14
N THR A 35 5.33 -6.02 -8.40
CA THR A 35 3.89 -5.72 -8.56
C THR A 35 3.60 -4.67 -9.63
N VAL A 36 4.44 -3.65 -9.82
CA VAL A 36 4.12 -2.56 -10.75
C VAL A 36 4.45 -2.96 -12.20
N ASP A 37 3.47 -2.90 -13.11
CA ASP A 37 3.67 -3.06 -14.57
C ASP A 37 3.04 -1.90 -15.35
N LEU A 38 3.80 -0.80 -15.44
CA LEU A 38 3.40 0.39 -16.18
C LEU A 38 3.12 0.12 -17.67
N THR A 39 3.73 -0.91 -18.28
CA THR A 39 3.48 -1.26 -19.68
C THR A 39 2.09 -1.88 -19.84
N ARG A 40 1.68 -2.75 -18.92
CA ARG A 40 0.33 -3.33 -18.90
C ARG A 40 -0.73 -2.30 -18.55
N LEU A 41 -0.47 -1.43 -17.57
CA LEU A 41 -1.36 -0.31 -17.22
C LEU A 41 -1.60 0.62 -18.41
N LYS A 42 -0.53 1.05 -19.10
CA LYS A 42 -0.61 1.88 -20.33
C LYS A 42 -1.45 1.23 -21.43
N LYS A 43 -1.40 -0.10 -21.58
CA LYS A 43 -2.23 -0.82 -22.56
C LYS A 43 -3.69 -0.85 -22.14
N GLY A 44 -3.99 -1.22 -20.90
CA GLY A 44 -5.36 -1.26 -20.37
C GLY A 44 -6.06 0.11 -20.44
N LEU A 45 -5.39 1.16 -19.97
CA LEU A 45 -5.94 2.52 -19.95
C LEU A 45 -6.18 3.09 -21.35
N LYS A 46 -5.36 2.75 -22.35
CA LYS A 46 -5.61 3.17 -23.75
C LYS A 46 -6.84 2.52 -24.38
N THR A 47 -7.28 1.37 -23.86
CA THR A 47 -8.42 0.62 -24.42
C THR A 47 -9.72 0.84 -23.62
N GLY A 48 -9.64 0.92 -22.29
CA GLY A 48 -10.82 1.04 -21.41
C GLY A 48 -10.88 2.29 -20.53
N GLY A 49 -9.77 3.03 -20.37
CA GLY A 49 -9.71 4.20 -19.50
C GLY A 49 -9.93 3.90 -18.01
N PHE A 50 -10.32 4.92 -17.25
CA PHE A 50 -10.73 4.79 -15.85
C PHE A 50 -12.21 4.41 -15.76
N GLU A 51 -12.49 3.43 -14.90
CA GLU A 51 -13.83 2.90 -14.65
C GLU A 51 -14.56 3.80 -13.64
N LYS A 52 -15.87 3.97 -13.82
CA LYS A 52 -16.73 4.69 -12.85
C LYS A 52 -17.29 3.78 -11.75
N GLU A 53 -17.14 2.47 -11.92
CA GLU A 53 -17.83 1.44 -11.16
C GLU A 53 -16.95 0.20 -11.06
N CYS A 54 -16.94 -0.48 -9.91
CA CYS A 54 -16.06 -1.62 -9.66
C CYS A 54 -16.41 -2.82 -10.56
N ASN A 55 -15.41 -3.37 -11.26
CA ASN A 55 -15.60 -4.46 -12.22
C ASN A 55 -16.28 -5.72 -11.67
N GLU A 56 -16.15 -6.02 -10.37
CA GLU A 56 -16.87 -7.14 -9.74
C GLU A 56 -18.26 -6.75 -9.21
N CYS A 57 -18.48 -5.50 -8.77
CA CYS A 57 -19.82 -5.01 -8.41
C CYS A 57 -20.77 -5.03 -9.62
N LYS A 58 -20.28 -4.68 -10.82
CA LYS A 58 -21.07 -4.74 -12.07
C LYS A 58 -21.62 -6.13 -12.37
N LYS A 59 -20.85 -7.18 -12.05
CA LYS A 59 -21.23 -8.59 -12.30
C LYS A 59 -22.20 -9.12 -11.25
N ASN A 60 -21.96 -8.75 -10.00
CA ASN A 60 -22.73 -9.18 -8.84
C ASN A 60 -23.55 -8.00 -8.30
N ALA A 61 -24.44 -7.47 -9.14
CA ALA A 61 -25.34 -6.38 -8.78
C ALA A 61 -26.34 -6.84 -7.71
N LYS A 62 -25.95 -6.74 -6.44
CA LYS A 62 -26.87 -6.82 -5.32
C LYS A 62 -27.60 -5.49 -5.19
N THR A 63 -28.93 -5.55 -5.17
CA THR A 63 -29.78 -4.43 -4.78
C THR A 63 -29.71 -4.30 -3.26
N GLU A 64 -28.69 -3.59 -2.77
CA GLU A 64 -28.63 -3.17 -1.38
C GLU A 64 -29.20 -1.73 -1.33
N GLU A 65 -30.18 -1.50 -0.44
CA GLU A 65 -30.84 -0.20 -0.32
C GLU A 65 -29.85 0.80 0.28
N LEU A 66 -29.27 1.63 -0.58
CA LEU A 66 -28.34 2.68 -0.19
C LEU A 66 -29.08 3.72 0.65
N ASP A 67 -28.63 3.92 1.89
CA ASP A 67 -29.15 5.01 2.72
C ASP A 67 -28.84 6.36 2.05
N PRO A 68 -29.87 7.18 1.73
CA PRO A 68 -29.69 8.41 0.96
C PRO A 68 -28.97 9.53 1.74
N ASN A 69 -28.62 9.29 3.01
CA ASN A 69 -27.92 10.21 3.90
C ASN A 69 -26.46 9.76 4.18
N TYR A 70 -25.98 8.70 3.51
CA TYR A 70 -24.60 8.21 3.59
C TYR A 70 -23.81 8.54 2.32
N GLU A 71 -22.74 9.33 2.46
CA GLU A 71 -21.76 9.52 1.38
C GLU A 71 -20.85 8.29 1.27
N GLU A 72 -21.23 7.35 0.41
CA GLU A 72 -20.43 6.15 0.13
C GLU A 72 -19.13 6.51 -0.62
N ASP A 73 -17.99 6.00 -0.16
CA ASP A 73 -16.73 6.12 -0.89
C ASP A 73 -16.77 5.28 -2.17
N LEU A 74 -17.13 5.94 -3.27
CA LEU A 74 -17.17 5.37 -4.62
C LEU A 74 -15.76 5.20 -5.24
N SER A 75 -14.69 5.60 -4.54
CA SER A 75 -13.31 5.50 -5.05
C SER A 75 -12.94 4.06 -5.40
N LEU A 76 -12.34 3.90 -6.57
CA LEU A 76 -11.78 2.62 -6.99
C LEU A 76 -10.30 2.54 -6.63
N TRP A 77 -9.84 1.32 -6.50
CA TRP A 77 -8.46 0.93 -6.28
C TRP A 77 -8.01 0.13 -7.49
N MET A 78 -7.08 0.72 -8.25
CA MET A 78 -6.48 0.11 -9.43
C MET A 78 -5.30 -0.76 -9.04
N CYS A 79 -5.33 -2.06 -9.36
CA CYS A 79 -4.17 -2.92 -9.17
C CYS A 79 -3.03 -2.52 -10.11
N LEU A 80 -1.86 -2.18 -9.56
CA LEU A 80 -0.72 -1.71 -10.33
C LEU A 80 -0.03 -2.82 -11.16
N ARG A 81 -0.44 -4.09 -11.00
CA ARG A 81 0.03 -5.22 -11.82
C ARG A 81 -0.77 -5.44 -13.10
N CYS A 82 -2.07 -5.18 -13.07
CA CYS A 82 -2.98 -5.59 -14.15
C CYS A 82 -3.95 -4.51 -14.63
N GLY A 83 -4.13 -3.42 -13.90
CA GLY A 83 -5.06 -2.33 -14.24
C GLY A 83 -6.52 -2.59 -13.89
N THR A 84 -6.84 -3.70 -13.21
CA THR A 84 -8.20 -3.97 -12.74
C THR A 84 -8.59 -2.96 -11.66
N GLN A 85 -9.77 -2.33 -11.81
CA GLN A 85 -10.27 -1.26 -10.95
C GLN A 85 -11.43 -1.77 -10.09
N LEU A 86 -11.25 -1.70 -8.77
CA LEU A 86 -12.08 -2.43 -7.80
C LEU A 86 -12.42 -1.57 -6.59
N CYS A 87 -13.58 -1.76 -5.96
CA CYS A 87 -13.94 -0.95 -4.80
C CYS A 87 -13.08 -1.28 -3.57
N GLY A 88 -12.91 -0.27 -2.71
CA GLY A 88 -12.08 -0.34 -1.51
C GLY A 88 -12.67 -1.16 -0.36
N ARG A 89 -12.00 -1.06 0.79
CA ARG A 89 -12.38 -1.76 2.04
C ARG A 89 -13.68 -1.25 2.68
N THR A 90 -14.03 0.00 2.41
CA THR A 90 -15.28 0.69 2.80
C THR A 90 -16.52 0.14 2.12
N ARG A 91 -16.36 -0.65 1.06
CA ARG A 91 -17.42 -1.24 0.25
C ARG A 91 -17.26 -2.76 0.23
N ASN A 92 -17.45 -3.43 -0.91
CA ASN A 92 -17.38 -4.89 -1.05
C ASN A 92 -15.95 -5.50 -0.97
N MET A 93 -14.93 -4.75 -0.53
CA MET A 93 -13.53 -5.22 -0.39
C MET A 93 -12.92 -5.87 -1.65
N HIS A 94 -13.47 -5.62 -2.85
CA HIS A 94 -13.07 -6.33 -4.06
C HIS A 94 -11.58 -6.18 -4.39
N ALA A 95 -10.96 -5.04 -4.09
CA ALA A 95 -9.52 -4.84 -4.28
C ALA A 95 -8.66 -5.78 -3.40
N LEU A 96 -9.08 -6.03 -2.15
CA LEU A 96 -8.44 -6.97 -1.24
C LEU A 96 -8.70 -8.42 -1.68
N ASN A 97 -9.93 -8.75 -2.07
CA ASN A 97 -10.26 -10.08 -2.59
C ASN A 97 -9.45 -10.42 -3.86
N HIS A 98 -9.26 -9.43 -4.74
CA HIS A 98 -8.41 -9.59 -5.92
C HIS A 98 -6.94 -9.85 -5.60
N PHE A 99 -6.40 -9.25 -4.54
CA PHE A 99 -5.06 -9.57 -4.04
C PHE A 99 -4.98 -10.99 -3.45
N ASN A 100 -6.00 -11.41 -2.68
CA ASN A 100 -6.06 -12.73 -2.04
C ASN A 100 -6.32 -13.89 -3.02
N THR A 101 -6.94 -13.61 -4.17
CA THR A 101 -7.13 -14.61 -5.24
C THR A 101 -5.77 -15.13 -5.75
N PRO A 102 -5.58 -16.44 -5.90
CA PRO A 102 -4.34 -16.98 -6.47
C PRO A 102 -4.10 -16.51 -7.91
N HIS A 103 -2.95 -15.87 -8.15
CA HIS A 103 -2.47 -15.47 -9.47
C HIS A 103 -1.03 -15.97 -9.69
N SER A 104 -0.63 -16.11 -10.95
CA SER A 104 0.79 -16.38 -11.31
C SER A 104 1.72 -15.20 -11.01
N ASP A 105 1.15 -14.00 -10.88
CA ASP A 105 1.85 -12.73 -10.63
C ASP A 105 1.55 -12.18 -9.23
N SER A 106 2.41 -11.31 -8.70
CA SER A 106 2.12 -10.59 -7.45
C SER A 106 1.28 -9.34 -7.72
N HIS A 107 0.10 -9.26 -7.11
CA HIS A 107 -0.88 -8.18 -7.26
C HIS A 107 -0.93 -7.24 -6.03
N ALA A 108 0.11 -7.24 -5.20
CA ALA A 108 0.11 -6.66 -3.86
C ALA A 108 0.13 -5.12 -3.76
N LEU A 109 0.12 -4.36 -4.86
CA LEU A 109 0.01 -2.89 -4.82
C LEU A 109 -1.22 -2.39 -5.60
N THR A 110 -1.95 -1.47 -4.99
CA THR A 110 -3.08 -0.74 -5.59
C THR A 110 -2.94 0.77 -5.42
N ALA A 111 -3.42 1.54 -6.39
CA ALA A 111 -3.58 3.00 -6.29
C ALA A 111 -5.06 3.37 -6.21
N ASN A 112 -5.43 4.24 -5.27
CA ASN A 112 -6.75 4.87 -5.25
C ASN A 112 -6.88 5.83 -6.45
N THR A 113 -7.96 5.72 -7.22
CA THR A 113 -8.18 6.50 -8.45
C THR A 113 -8.64 7.94 -8.21
N THR A 114 -8.98 8.27 -6.97
CA THR A 114 -9.45 9.61 -6.55
C THR A 114 -8.35 10.35 -5.80
N THR A 115 -7.78 9.72 -4.76
CA THR A 115 -6.80 10.35 -3.86
C THR A 115 -5.35 10.13 -4.29
N TRP A 116 -5.10 9.18 -5.20
CA TRP A 116 -3.77 8.70 -5.59
C TRP A 116 -2.92 8.12 -4.45
N GLU A 117 -3.56 7.77 -3.33
CA GLU A 117 -2.92 6.98 -2.28
C GLU A 117 -2.53 5.60 -2.81
N ILE A 118 -1.32 5.15 -2.49
CA ILE A 118 -0.83 3.83 -2.86
C ILE A 118 -0.84 2.94 -1.64
N TYR A 119 -1.46 1.78 -1.74
CA TYR A 119 -1.51 0.81 -0.65
C TYR A 119 -0.81 -0.49 -1.07
N CYS A 120 -0.05 -1.09 -0.15
CA CYS A 120 0.55 -2.40 -0.35
C CYS A 120 -0.02 -3.42 0.63
N TYR A 121 -0.73 -4.43 0.13
CA TYR A 121 -1.34 -5.48 0.94
C TYR A 121 -0.30 -6.40 1.62
N ASN A 122 0.84 -6.67 0.98
CA ASN A 122 1.91 -7.45 1.62
C ASN A 122 2.61 -6.71 2.77
N CYS A 123 2.63 -5.37 2.75
CA CYS A 123 3.19 -4.55 3.83
C CYS A 123 2.11 -4.04 4.81
N ASP A 124 0.84 -4.34 4.51
CA ASP A 124 -0.38 -3.82 5.15
C ASP A 124 -0.39 -2.30 5.40
N ASN A 125 0.27 -1.51 4.53
CA ASN A 125 0.46 -0.08 4.75
C ASN A 125 0.38 0.79 3.48
N VAL A 126 0.24 2.09 3.71
CA VAL A 126 0.34 3.14 2.67
C VAL A 126 1.80 3.32 2.28
N VAL A 127 2.07 3.29 0.97
CA VAL A 127 3.38 3.44 0.35
C VAL A 127 3.51 4.85 -0.22
N ASN A 128 4.57 5.56 0.15
CA ASN A 128 4.89 6.84 -0.49
C ASN A 128 5.27 6.60 -1.97
N SER A 129 4.55 7.23 -2.90
CA SER A 129 4.77 7.07 -4.34
C SER A 129 6.17 7.48 -4.80
N SER A 130 6.76 8.48 -4.14
CA SER A 130 8.13 8.97 -4.38
C SER A 130 9.22 8.07 -3.79
N SER A 131 8.88 7.04 -3.00
CA SER A 131 9.88 6.11 -2.43
C SER A 131 10.57 5.22 -3.47
N SER A 132 10.03 5.13 -4.70
CA SER A 132 10.65 4.39 -5.80
C SER A 132 10.38 5.08 -7.12
N LYS A 133 11.43 5.30 -7.93
CA LYS A 133 11.31 5.89 -9.27
C LYS A 133 10.25 5.18 -10.13
N LYS A 134 10.22 3.84 -10.09
CA LYS A 134 9.25 3.02 -10.85
C LYS A 134 7.80 3.25 -10.41
N LEU A 135 7.57 3.44 -9.11
CA LEU A 135 6.25 3.74 -8.57
C LEU A 135 5.85 5.18 -8.89
N HIS A 136 6.76 6.14 -8.70
CA HIS A 136 6.54 7.55 -9.00
C HIS A 136 6.19 7.76 -10.48
N GLU A 137 6.98 7.24 -11.42
CA GLU A 137 6.70 7.29 -12.87
C GLU A 137 5.38 6.61 -13.25
N CYS A 138 4.95 5.61 -12.49
CA CYS A 138 3.65 4.96 -12.67
C CYS A 138 2.52 5.88 -12.23
N VAL A 139 2.58 6.44 -11.03
CA VAL A 139 1.54 7.33 -10.47
C VAL A 139 1.43 8.62 -11.29
N GLU A 140 2.56 9.21 -11.70
CA GLU A 140 2.60 10.39 -12.58
C GLU A 140 2.14 10.10 -14.01
N TYR A 141 2.01 8.83 -14.41
CA TYR A 141 1.30 8.47 -15.64
C TYR A 141 -0.21 8.30 -15.41
N LEU A 142 -0.63 7.74 -14.27
CA LEU A 142 -2.06 7.54 -13.96
C LEU A 142 -2.81 8.86 -13.74
N LYS A 143 -2.13 9.91 -13.26
CA LYS A 143 -2.70 11.25 -13.03
C LYS A 143 -2.87 12.11 -14.29
N LYS A 144 -2.48 11.62 -15.47
CA LYS A 144 -2.47 12.38 -16.75
C LYS A 144 -3.63 12.00 -17.65
#